data_AF-H2Y5I2-F1
#
_entry.id   AF-H2Y5I2-F1
#
_cell.length_a   1.000
_cell.length_b   1.000
_cell.length_c   1.000
_cell.angle_alpha   90.00
_cell.angle_beta   90.00
_cell.angle_gamma   90.00
#
_symmetry.space_group_name_H-M   'P 1'
#
loop_
_entity.id
_entity.type
_entity.pdbx_description
1 polymer ?
#
loop_
_entity_poly.entity_id
_entity_poly.type
_entity_poly.pdbx_seq_one_letter_code
_entity_poly.pdbx_strand_id
1 'polypeptide(L)'
;MYQSLTGMFTRPLSSSLKVLDVKNEDTVIIAARSEVRLPILIENEGLKLKWSISSNRDINFKLCFSLPEGEEIHELVPLRRINSHLEAFKGHLVARKCGIYTIVLDNTYSKLTAKEVTYKLDVTRNINFEA
;
A
#
# COMPACT_ATOMS: atom_id res chain seq x y z
N MET A 1 -16.34 -44.06 -29.21
CA MET A 1 -17.07 -42.83 -28.83
C MET A 1 -16.10 -41.95 -28.06
N TYR A 2 -15.52 -40.95 -28.71
CA TYR A 2 -14.68 -39.96 -28.04
C TYR A 2 -15.61 -38.92 -27.42
N GLN A 3 -15.60 -38.76 -26.09
CA GLN A 3 -16.17 -37.57 -25.45
C GLN A 3 -15.04 -36.59 -25.18
N SER A 4 -14.97 -35.57 -26.02
CA SER A 4 -14.18 -34.36 -25.81
C SER A 4 -14.89 -33.47 -24.78
N LEU A 5 -14.29 -33.30 -23.60
CA LEU A 5 -14.69 -32.27 -22.64
C LEU A 5 -13.60 -31.19 -22.61
N THR A 6 -13.68 -30.25 -23.55
CA THR A 6 -13.02 -28.95 -23.45
C THR A 6 -13.76 -28.11 -22.43
N GLY A 7 -13.56 -28.43 -21.16
CA GLY A 7 -13.91 -27.54 -20.06
C GLY A 7 -12.96 -26.34 -20.11
N MET A 8 -13.32 -25.30 -20.84
CA MET A 8 -12.70 -23.99 -20.69
C MET A 8 -13.03 -23.50 -19.28
N PHE A 9 -12.15 -23.81 -18.34
CA PHE A 9 -12.08 -23.07 -17.08
C PHE A 9 -11.70 -21.64 -17.43
N THR A 10 -12.70 -20.79 -17.66
CA THR A 10 -12.52 -19.35 -17.61
C THR A 10 -12.03 -19.04 -16.20
N ARG A 11 -10.71 -18.85 -16.05
CA ARG A 11 -10.13 -18.32 -14.82
C ARG A 11 -10.90 -17.05 -14.48
N PRO A 12 -11.50 -16.95 -13.28
CA PRO A 12 -12.08 -15.69 -12.88
C PRO A 12 -10.95 -14.64 -12.87
N LEU A 13 -11.10 -13.60 -13.69
CA LEU A 13 -10.35 -12.35 -13.57
C LEU A 13 -10.85 -11.62 -12.30
N SER A 14 -10.68 -12.23 -11.14
CA SER A 14 -10.88 -11.54 -9.87
C SER A 14 -9.62 -10.74 -9.59
N SER A 15 -9.64 -9.50 -10.06
CA SER A 15 -8.54 -8.54 -10.07
C SER A 15 -8.26 -7.93 -8.70
N SER A 16 -8.20 -8.73 -7.64
CA SER A 16 -7.66 -8.29 -6.36
C SER A 16 -6.30 -8.95 -6.18
N LEU A 17 -5.27 -8.27 -6.67
CA LEU A 17 -3.88 -8.61 -6.36
C LEU A 17 -3.72 -8.46 -4.85
N LYS A 18 -3.28 -9.53 -4.18
CA LYS A 18 -3.36 -9.63 -2.72
C LYS A 18 -2.37 -8.67 -2.08
N VAL A 19 -2.89 -7.68 -1.34
CA VAL A 19 -2.15 -7.00 -0.29
C VAL A 19 -1.92 -8.02 0.84
N LEU A 20 -0.70 -8.18 1.33
CA LEU A 20 -0.43 -9.08 2.47
C LEU A 20 -1.16 -8.56 3.70
N ASP A 21 -2.16 -9.28 4.20
CA ASP A 21 -2.80 -9.17 5.52
C ASP A 21 -3.31 -7.76 5.94
N VAL A 22 -3.16 -6.75 5.09
CA VAL A 22 -3.63 -5.38 5.30
C VAL A 22 -4.92 -5.21 4.50
N LYS A 23 -5.98 -4.76 5.17
CA LYS A 23 -7.25 -4.45 4.51
C LYS A 23 -7.02 -3.37 3.45
N ASN A 24 -7.75 -3.44 2.34
CA ASN A 24 -7.68 -2.39 1.32
C ASN A 24 -8.19 -1.04 1.85
N GLU A 25 -9.06 -1.05 2.85
CA GLU A 25 -9.53 0.15 3.52
C GLU A 25 -9.72 -0.15 5.01
N ASP A 26 -9.20 0.72 5.86
CA ASP A 26 -9.44 0.67 7.30
C ASP A 26 -9.22 2.04 7.95
N THR A 27 -9.68 2.17 9.18
CA THR A 27 -9.37 3.32 10.04
C THR A 27 -8.61 2.83 11.26
N VAL A 28 -7.45 3.43 11.50
CA VAL A 28 -6.54 3.06 12.59
C VAL A 28 -6.31 4.24 13.53
N ILE A 29 -6.20 3.94 14.82
CA ILE A 29 -5.80 4.92 15.84
C ILE A 29 -4.31 4.74 16.10
N ILE A 30 -3.52 5.76 15.78
CA ILE A 30 -2.08 5.79 15.99
C ILE A 30 -1.81 6.60 17.24
N ALA A 31 -1.37 5.93 18.31
CA ALA A 31 -1.06 6.57 19.58
C ALA A 31 0.05 7.63 19.45
N ALA A 32 0.13 8.54 20.43
CA ALA A 32 1.30 9.41 20.54
C ALA A 32 2.56 8.56 20.70
N ARG A 33 3.69 9.01 20.13
CA ARG A 33 4.97 8.28 20.19
C ARG A 33 4.99 6.93 19.46
N SER A 34 3.99 6.61 18.63
CA SER A 34 3.94 5.35 17.88
C SER A 34 3.83 5.57 16.37
N GLU A 35 3.90 4.47 15.63
CA GLU A 35 3.71 4.42 14.18
C GLU A 35 2.93 3.16 13.79
N VAL A 36 2.35 3.18 12.59
CA VAL A 36 1.73 2.01 11.96
C VAL A 36 2.42 1.77 10.62
N ARG A 37 2.69 0.50 10.32
CA ARG A 37 3.29 0.04 9.07
C ARG A 37 2.27 -0.80 8.32
N LEU A 38 2.07 -0.46 7.05
CA LEU A 38 1.18 -1.16 6.14
C LEU A 38 2.05 -1.83 5.08
N PRO A 39 2.47 -3.09 5.27
CA PRO A 39 3.23 -3.83 4.27
C PRO A 39 2.33 -4.29 3.12
N ILE A 40 2.77 -4.06 1.89
CA ILE A 40 2.09 -4.47 0.67
C ILE A 40 3.05 -5.31 -0.17
N LEU A 41 2.75 -6.59 -0.35
CA LEU A 41 3.50 -7.43 -1.28
C LEU A 41 3.08 -7.14 -2.71
N ILE A 42 4.08 -6.89 -3.54
CA ILE A 42 3.92 -6.76 -4.97
C ILE A 42 4.66 -7.95 -5.62
N GLU A 43 3.88 -8.89 -6.14
CA GLU A 43 4.39 -10.14 -6.71
C GLU A 43 4.85 -9.99 -8.18
N ASN A 44 4.44 -8.92 -8.85
CA ASN A 44 4.73 -8.67 -10.26
C ASN A 44 5.15 -7.22 -10.48
N GLU A 45 6.11 -7.01 -11.37
CA GLU A 45 6.48 -5.69 -11.84
C GLU A 45 5.35 -5.07 -12.67
N GLY A 46 5.34 -3.73 -12.75
CA GLY A 46 4.31 -2.99 -13.47
C GLY A 46 2.97 -2.86 -12.75
N LEU A 47 2.86 -3.37 -11.53
CA LEU A 47 1.68 -3.09 -10.70
C LEU A 47 1.71 -1.66 -10.18
N LYS A 48 0.55 -0.99 -10.22
CA LYS A 48 0.34 0.36 -9.72
C LYS A 48 -0.28 0.30 -8.34
N LEU A 49 0.51 0.64 -7.33
CA LEU A 49 0.06 0.89 -5.96
C LEU A 49 -0.51 2.30 -5.88
N LYS A 50 -1.74 2.46 -5.42
CA LYS A 50 -2.37 3.74 -5.12
C LYS A 50 -2.73 3.81 -3.65
N TRP A 51 -2.62 5.00 -3.07
CA TRP A 51 -3.03 5.27 -1.71
C TRP A 51 -3.85 6.55 -1.62
N SER A 52 -4.77 6.58 -0.66
CA SER A 52 -5.51 7.76 -0.21
C SER A 52 -5.54 7.74 1.30
N ILE A 53 -5.01 8.79 1.93
CA ILE A 53 -4.85 8.87 3.39
C ILE A 53 -5.55 10.12 3.89
N SER A 54 -6.45 9.95 4.84
CA SER A 54 -7.18 11.02 5.51
C SER A 54 -6.99 10.84 7.01
N SER A 55 -6.87 11.93 7.76
CA SER A 55 -6.66 11.85 9.20
C SER A 55 -7.29 13.02 9.92
N ASN A 56 -7.53 12.91 11.22
CA ASN A 56 -8.08 14.01 12.01
C ASN A 56 -7.08 15.15 12.29
N ARG A 57 -5.77 14.89 12.14
CA ARG A 57 -4.65 15.84 12.28
C ARG A 57 -3.58 15.53 11.26
N ASP A 58 -2.54 16.34 11.18
CA ASP A 58 -1.37 15.99 10.36
C ASP A 58 -0.70 14.69 10.80
N ILE A 59 0.00 14.00 9.90
CA ILE A 59 0.71 12.75 10.19
C ILE A 59 1.98 12.70 9.35
N ASN A 60 3.04 12.03 9.82
CA ASN A 60 4.18 11.78 8.95
C ASN A 60 3.87 10.59 8.05
N PHE A 61 4.19 10.72 6.77
CA PHE A 61 4.07 9.68 5.76
C PHE A 61 5.45 9.35 5.19
N LYS A 62 5.72 8.06 5.03
CA LYS A 62 6.90 7.53 4.33
C LYS A 62 6.52 6.29 3.53
N LEU A 63 7.19 6.08 2.39
CA LEU A 63 7.06 4.85 1.60
C LEU A 63 8.43 4.23 1.41
N CYS A 64 8.58 2.97 1.83
CA CYS A 64 9.78 2.18 1.63
C CYS A 64 9.51 1.00 0.70
N PHE A 65 10.58 0.49 0.09
CA PHE A 65 10.64 -0.81 -0.56
C PHE A 65 11.68 -1.69 0.14
N SER A 66 11.37 -2.95 0.32
CA SER A 66 12.35 -3.96 0.74
C SER A 66 12.15 -5.26 -0.01
N LEU A 67 13.23 -6.01 -0.19
CA LEU A 67 13.14 -7.39 -0.63
C LEU A 67 12.49 -8.25 0.46
N PRO A 68 11.81 -9.36 0.11
CA PRO A 68 11.20 -10.27 1.10
C PRO A 68 12.22 -10.81 2.12
N GLU A 69 13.49 -10.87 1.73
CA GLU A 69 14.60 -11.37 2.54
C GLU A 69 15.14 -10.31 3.53
N GLY A 70 14.62 -9.08 3.48
CA GLY A 70 14.75 -8.07 4.53
C GLY A 70 16.06 -7.27 4.57
N GLU A 71 17.03 -7.58 3.71
CA GLU A 71 18.38 -7.00 3.81
C GLU A 71 18.50 -5.55 3.29
N GLU A 72 17.70 -5.14 2.31
CA GLU A 72 17.80 -3.80 1.70
C GLU A 72 16.49 -3.02 1.82
N ILE A 73 16.50 -1.94 2.60
CA ILE A 73 15.38 -0.98 2.69
C ILE A 73 15.70 0.27 1.88
N HIS A 74 14.96 0.48 0.81
CA HIS A 74 15.04 1.65 -0.05
C HIS A 74 13.90 2.61 0.26
N GLU A 75 14.22 3.87 0.54
CA GLU A 75 13.22 4.92 0.69
C GLU A 75 12.75 5.40 -0.68
N LEU A 76 11.47 5.24 -0.99
CA LEU A 76 10.86 5.67 -2.25
C LEU A 76 10.19 7.04 -2.12
N VAL A 77 9.59 7.31 -0.96
CA VAL A 77 9.07 8.62 -0.59
C VAL A 77 9.63 8.98 0.78
N PRO A 78 10.40 10.08 0.89
CA PRO A 78 10.95 10.52 2.16
C PRO A 78 9.89 10.80 3.22
N LEU A 79 10.28 10.62 4.47
CA LEU A 79 9.44 10.98 5.62
C LEU A 79 9.07 12.46 5.54
N ARG A 80 7.77 12.73 5.42
CA ARG A 80 7.24 14.09 5.39
C ARG A 80 5.93 14.21 6.12
N ARG A 81 5.73 15.36 6.76
CA ARG A 81 4.49 15.70 7.43
C ARG A 81 3.45 16.09 6.39
N ILE A 82 2.32 15.39 6.37
CA ILE A 82 1.20 15.64 5.47
C ILE A 82 0.02 16.22 6.27
N ASN A 83 -0.65 17.23 5.70
CA ASN A 83 -1.84 17.84 6.29
C ASN A 83 -3.12 17.12 5.81
N SER A 84 -3.16 15.79 5.96
CA SER A 84 -4.26 14.95 5.47
C SER A 84 -5.61 15.14 6.16
N HIS A 85 -5.68 16.08 7.11
CA HIS A 85 -6.91 16.54 7.77
C HIS A 85 -7.60 17.68 7.03
N LEU A 86 -6.89 18.38 6.15
CA LEU A 86 -7.45 19.43 5.30
C LEU A 86 -7.91 18.86 3.96
N GLU A 87 -7.07 17.99 3.37
CA GLU A 87 -7.33 17.31 2.12
C GLU A 87 -6.71 15.91 2.15
N ALA A 88 -7.44 14.89 1.70
CA ALA A 88 -6.92 13.54 1.64
C ALA A 88 -5.63 13.48 0.81
N PHE A 89 -4.55 13.02 1.42
CA PHE A 89 -3.26 12.86 0.77
C PHE A 89 -3.29 11.62 -0.12
N LYS A 90 -3.26 11.85 -1.44
CA LYS A 90 -3.34 10.80 -2.45
C LYS A 90 -2.04 10.69 -3.22
N GLY A 91 -1.73 9.48 -3.65
CA GLY A 91 -0.56 9.23 -4.46
C GLY A 91 -0.60 7.86 -5.09
N HIS A 92 0.38 7.61 -5.95
CA HIS A 92 0.55 6.31 -6.56
C HIS A 92 2.02 6.08 -6.93
N LEU A 93 2.37 4.82 -7.07
CA LEU A 93 3.68 4.38 -7.53
C LEU A 93 3.51 3.14 -8.41
N VAL A 94 4.23 3.11 -9.52
CA VAL A 94 4.32 1.91 -10.37
C VAL A 94 5.52 1.12 -9.89
N ALA A 95 5.28 -0.08 -9.37
CA ALA A 95 6.30 -0.98 -8.87
C ALA A 95 7.19 -1.45 -10.02
N ARG A 96 8.48 -1.13 -9.92
CA ARG A 96 9.52 -1.54 -10.88
C ARG A 96 10.25 -2.81 -10.47
N LYS A 97 10.04 -3.25 -9.23
CA LYS A 97 10.61 -4.46 -8.65
C LYS A 97 9.55 -5.18 -7.82
N CYS A 98 9.57 -6.51 -7.84
CA CYS A 98 8.80 -7.33 -6.92
C CYS A 98 9.38 -7.24 -5.50
N GLY A 99 8.52 -7.24 -4.48
CA GLY A 99 8.93 -7.14 -3.08
C GLY A 99 7.89 -6.48 -2.21
N ILE A 100 8.31 -6.03 -1.03
CA ILE A 100 7.43 -5.46 -0.01
C ILE A 100 7.53 -3.94 -0.04
N TYR A 101 6.42 -3.29 -0.36
CA TYR A 101 6.27 -1.85 -0.28
C TYR A 101 5.60 -1.53 1.05
N THR A 102 6.23 -0.75 1.91
CA THR A 102 5.69 -0.43 3.24
C THR A 102 5.35 1.05 3.32
N ILE A 103 4.06 1.35 3.49
CA ILE A 103 3.60 2.69 3.89
C ILE A 103 3.75 2.80 5.40
N VAL A 104 4.45 3.84 5.85
CA VAL A 104 4.64 4.15 7.27
C VAL A 104 3.84 5.40 7.60
N LEU A 105 2.93 5.26 8.56
CA LEU A 105 2.17 6.35 9.17
C LEU A 105 2.74 6.62 10.56
N ASP A 106 3.49 7.69 10.68
CA ASP A 106 4.33 7.99 11.85
C ASP A 106 3.73 9.13 12.68
N ASN A 107 3.46 8.84 13.95
CA ASN A 107 3.01 9.78 14.97
C ASN A 107 4.03 9.94 16.13
N THR A 108 5.27 9.54 15.92
CA THR A 108 6.33 9.54 16.93
C THR A 108 6.68 10.96 17.41
N TYR A 109 6.46 11.97 16.57
CA TYR A 109 6.66 13.38 16.90
C TYR A 109 5.62 13.95 17.87
N SER A 110 4.41 13.39 17.91
CA SER A 110 3.36 13.87 18.80
C SER A 110 3.61 13.40 20.22
N LYS A 111 3.58 14.34 21.17
CA LYS A 111 3.82 14.04 22.58
C LYS A 111 2.59 13.49 23.31
N LEU A 112 1.39 13.94 22.92
CA LEU A 112 0.17 13.75 23.71
C LEU A 112 -1.03 13.27 22.92
N THR A 113 -1.07 13.52 21.60
CA THR A 113 -2.27 13.30 20.79
C THR A 113 -2.14 12.06 19.93
N ALA A 114 -3.06 11.12 20.13
CA ALA A 114 -3.31 10.06 19.16
C ALA A 114 -3.97 10.63 17.89
N LYS A 115 -3.86 9.90 16.79
CA LYS A 115 -4.41 10.29 15.49
C LYS A 115 -5.26 9.18 14.93
N GLU A 116 -6.45 9.54 14.49
CA GLU A 116 -7.31 8.65 13.73
C GLU A 116 -6.98 8.84 12.25
N VAL A 117 -6.58 7.77 11.60
CA VAL A 117 -6.14 7.77 10.20
C VAL A 117 -6.94 6.74 9.42
N THR A 118 -7.71 7.19 8.45
CA THR A 118 -8.37 6.36 7.46
C THR A 118 -7.48 6.24 6.24
N TYR A 119 -7.20 5.02 5.81
CA TYR A 119 -6.43 4.76 4.60
C TYR A 119 -7.23 3.91 3.62
N LYS A 120 -6.99 4.13 2.33
CA LYS A 120 -7.44 3.29 1.22
C LYS A 120 -6.25 2.95 0.34
N LEU A 121 -6.08 1.67 0.06
CA LEU A 121 -5.02 1.08 -0.75
C LEU A 121 -5.66 0.34 -1.92
N ASP A 122 -5.07 0.51 -3.10
CA ASP A 122 -5.50 -0.17 -4.33
C ASP A 122 -4.27 -0.62 -5.12
N VAL A 123 -4.25 -1.88 -5.54
CA VAL A 123 -3.18 -2.44 -6.38
C VAL A 123 -3.80 -2.88 -7.69
N THR A 124 -3.47 -2.17 -8.76
CA THR A 124 -4.01 -2.41 -10.11
C THR A 124 -2.91 -2.71 -11.09
N ARG A 125 -3.21 -3.46 -12.16
CA ARG A 125 -2.27 -3.62 -13.27
C ARG A 125 -2.11 -2.29 -14.00
N ASN A 126 -0.88 -1.89 -14.29
CA ASN A 126 -0.63 -0.76 -15.17
C ASN A 126 -0.52 -1.25 -16.62
N ILE A 127 -1.52 -0.93 -17.44
CA ILE A 127 -1.57 -1.33 -18.85
C ILE A 127 -0.50 -0.67 -19.72
N ASN A 128 0.15 0.39 -19.22
CA ASN A 128 1.18 1.15 -19.93
C ASN A 128 2.59 0.88 -19.38
N PHE A 129 2.79 -0.25 -18.69
CA PHE A 129 4.13 -0.62 -18.22
C PHE A 129 4.93 -1.26 -19.35
N GLU A 130 5.93 -0.53 -19.84
CA GLU A 130 7.02 -1.10 -20.63
C GLU A 130 8.07 -1.63 -19.64
N ALA A 131 8.37 -2.92 -19.76
CA ALA A 131 9.33 -3.66 -18.94
C ALA A 131 10.76 -3.45 -19.46
#